data_AF-A0A1L3MM98-F1
#
_entry.id   AF-A0A1L3MM98-F1
#
_cell.length_a   1.000
_cell.length_b   1.000
_cell.length_c   1.000
_cell.angle_alpha   90.00
_cell.angle_beta   90.00
_cell.angle_gamma   90.00
#
_symmetry.space_group_name_H-M   'P 1'
#
loop_
_entity.id
_entity.type
_entity.pdbx_description
1 polymer ?
#
loop_
_entity_poly.entity_id
_entity_poly.type
_entity_poly.pdbx_seq_one_letter_code
_entity_poly.pdbx_strand_id
1 'polypeptide(L)'
;MKRRKNNRNQLYYTRKVSHIINEHQHEIELETIRYSNQFYVIATICQDKPPYLDCMGKGKDHNEREAMRLALKELYGRAYKTRG
;
A
#
# COMPACT_ATOMS: atom_id res chain seq x y z
N MET A 1 14.21 36.84 1.53
CA MET A 1 13.88 35.58 2.24
C MET A 1 12.57 35.02 1.66
N LYS A 2 12.61 34.02 0.75
CA LYS A 2 11.41 33.49 0.07
C LYS A 2 10.69 32.49 1.00
N ARG A 3 9.52 32.86 1.53
CA ARG A 3 8.64 31.95 2.28
C ARG A 3 8.19 30.81 1.35
N ARG A 4 8.66 29.58 1.59
CA ARG A 4 8.12 28.37 0.97
C ARG A 4 6.67 28.21 1.42
N LYS A 5 5.71 28.42 0.51
CA LYS A 5 4.31 28.09 0.74
C LYS A 5 4.20 26.57 0.83
N ASN A 6 4.12 26.03 2.05
CA ASN A 6 3.71 24.64 2.29
C ASN A 6 2.20 24.53 2.00
N ASN A 7 1.82 24.35 0.74
CA ASN A 7 0.47 23.93 0.37
C ASN A 7 0.32 22.43 0.71
N ARG A 8 0.04 22.12 1.98
CA ARG A 8 -0.26 20.76 2.45
C ARG A 8 -1.77 20.43 2.47
N ASN A 9 -2.59 21.13 1.69
CA ASN A 9 -3.96 20.67 1.42
C ASN A 9 -3.93 19.72 0.22
N GLN A 10 -3.35 18.54 0.40
CA GLN A 10 -3.68 17.43 -0.47
C GLN A 10 -5.10 17.02 -0.08
N LEU A 11 -6.09 17.49 -0.84
CA LEU A 11 -7.49 17.15 -0.61
C LEU A 11 -7.63 15.62 -0.74
N TYR A 12 -7.93 14.98 0.39
CA TYR A 12 -8.29 13.57 0.47
C TYR A 12 -9.74 13.44 0.00
N TYR A 13 -9.97 12.68 -1.07
CA TYR A 13 -11.32 12.51 -1.61
C TYR A 13 -12.01 11.31 -0.97
N THR A 14 -11.31 10.18 -0.92
CA THR A 14 -11.84 8.93 -0.37
C THR A 14 -10.73 8.07 0.22
N ARG A 15 -11.10 7.26 1.21
CA ARG A 15 -10.29 6.17 1.75
C ARG A 15 -11.15 4.91 1.71
N LYS A 16 -10.58 3.80 1.24
CA LYS A 16 -11.23 2.48 1.28
C LYS A 16 -10.24 1.42 1.70
N VAL A 17 -10.76 0.36 2.32
CA VAL A 17 -10.01 -0.82 2.70
C VAL A 17 -10.64 -2.01 1.99
N SER A 18 -9.80 -2.90 1.46
CA SER A 18 -10.23 -4.17 0.87
C SER A 18 -9.27 -5.28 1.27
N HIS A 19 -9.79 -6.49 1.42
CA HIS A 19 -9.00 -7.66 1.82
C HIS A 19 -8.92 -8.66 0.68
N ILE A 20 -7.76 -9.29 0.51
CA ILE A 20 -7.54 -10.39 -0.45
C ILE A 20 -6.77 -11.51 0.24
N ILE A 21 -7.03 -12.76 -0.19
CA ILE A 21 -6.20 -13.90 0.20
C ILE A 21 -5.21 -14.17 -0.92
N ASN A 22 -3.91 -14.25 -0.58
CA ASN A 22 -2.87 -14.57 -1.55
C ASN A 22 -2.64 -16.09 -1.70
N GLU A 23 -1.73 -16.46 -2.61
CA GLU A 23 -1.34 -17.85 -2.86
C GLU A 23 -0.71 -18.56 -1.64
N HIS A 24 -0.20 -17.80 -0.66
CA HIS A 24 0.39 -18.30 0.58
C HIS A 24 -0.62 -18.44 1.72
N GLN A 25 -1.93 -18.32 1.45
CA GLN A 25 -3.01 -18.33 2.47
C GLN A 25 -2.89 -17.21 3.51
N HIS A 26 -2.19 -16.12 3.17
CA HIS A 26 -2.17 -14.94 4.00
C HIS A 26 -3.24 -13.95 3.54
N GLU A 27 -3.94 -13.39 4.52
CA GLU A 27 -4.80 -12.24 4.31
C GLU A 27 -3.94 -10.99 4.10
N ILE A 28 -4.28 -10.21 3.07
CA ILE A 28 -3.65 -8.94 2.77
C ILE A 28 -4.74 -7.86 2.87
N GLU A 29 -4.49 -6.88 3.72
CA GLU A 29 -5.26 -5.65 3.76
C GLU A 29 -4.66 -4.63 2.78
N LEU A 30 -5.51 -4.07 1.92
CA LEU A 30 -5.19 -3.00 0.98
C LEU A 30 -5.91 -1.72 1.40
N GLU A 31 -5.17 -0.80 2.00
CA GLU A 31 -5.65 0.54 2.29
C GLU A 31 -5.40 1.45 1.08
N THR A 32 -6.46 1.89 0.41
CA THR A 32 -6.40 2.78 -0.75
C THR A 32 -6.88 4.18 -0.39
N ILE A 33 -6.00 5.16 -0.56
CA ILE A 33 -6.27 6.59 -0.36
C ILE A 33 -6.28 7.28 -1.72
N ARG A 34 -7.39 7.94 -2.06
CA ARG A 34 -7.52 8.77 -3.26
C ARG A 34 -7.28 10.24 -2.93
N TYR A 35 -6.30 10.82 -3.60
CA TYR A 35 -6.04 12.26 -3.65
C TYR A 35 -6.57 12.85 -4.96
N SER A 36 -6.50 14.18 -5.12
CA SER A 36 -7.00 14.88 -6.32
C SER A 36 -6.47 14.34 -7.64
N ASN A 37 -5.20 13.93 -7.66
CA ASN A 37 -4.54 13.51 -8.89
C ASN A 37 -3.95 12.11 -8.80
N GLN A 38 -4.04 11.39 -7.70
CA GLN A 38 -3.27 10.15 -7.51
C GLN A 38 -3.93 9.24 -6.49
N PHE A 39 -3.62 7.97 -6.58
CA PHE A 39 -3.91 6.95 -5.59
C PHE A 39 -2.65 6.60 -4.84
N TYR A 40 -2.81 6.34 -3.55
CA TYR A 40 -1.78 5.79 -2.68
C TYR A 40 -2.36 4.55 -2.04
N VAL A 41 -1.68 3.42 -2.20
CA VAL A 41 -2.09 2.13 -1.67
C VAL A 41 -1.05 1.63 -0.70
N ILE A 42 -1.48 1.20 0.47
CA ILE A 42 -0.68 0.48 1.45
C ILE A 42 -1.19 -0.96 1.47
N ALA A 43 -0.29 -1.93 1.30
CA ALA A 43 -0.58 -3.34 1.40
C ALA A 43 0.10 -3.91 2.64
N THR A 44 -0.63 -4.64 3.48
CA THR A 44 -0.11 -5.21 4.74
C THR A 44 -0.55 -6.67 4.85
N ILE A 45 0.34 -7.55 5.29
CA ILE A 45 -0.03 -8.94 5.61
C ILE A 45 -0.64 -8.97 7.01
N CYS A 46 -1.87 -9.47 7.12
CA CYS A 46 -2.56 -9.72 8.37
C CYS A 46 -2.29 -11.17 8.81
N GLN A 47 -1.69 -11.35 9.98
CA GLN A 47 -1.42 -12.67 10.56
C GLN A 47 -1.87 -12.71 12.01
N ASP A 48 -2.70 -13.69 12.33
CA ASP A 48 -3.19 -13.91 13.71
C ASP A 48 -2.23 -14.76 14.54
N LYS A 49 -1.28 -15.44 13.89
CA LYS A 49 -0.37 -16.39 14.53
C LYS A 49 1.09 -16.17 14.09
N PRO A 50 2.05 -16.40 14.98
CA PRO A 50 3.47 -16.37 14.63
C PRO A 50 3.85 -17.52 13.65
N PRO A 51 4.92 -17.36 12.85
CA PRO A 51 5.81 -16.20 12.80
C PRO A 51 5.21 -15.02 12.03
N TYR A 52 5.22 -13.84 12.64
CA TYR A 52 4.76 -12.60 12.01
C TYR A 52 5.79 -12.12 10.99
N LEU A 53 5.37 -11.93 9.74
CA LEU A 53 6.21 -11.41 8.67
C LEU A 53 6.44 -9.90 8.80
N ASP A 54 5.55 -9.18 9.50
CA ASP A 54 5.56 -7.71 9.68
C ASP A 54 6.02 -6.96 8.43
N CYS A 55 5.38 -7.29 7.30
CA CYS A 55 5.71 -6.77 5.99
C CYS A 55 4.62 -5.83 5.51
N MET A 56 5.05 -4.67 4.99
CA MET A 56 4.20 -3.73 4.28
C MET A 56 4.79 -3.35 2.92
N GLY A 57 3.92 -3.10 1.95
CA GLY A 57 4.26 -2.56 0.64
C GLY A 57 3.49 -1.28 0.35
N LYS A 58 4.06 -0.40 -0.46
CA LYS A 58 3.49 0.91 -0.80
C LYS A 58 3.47 1.11 -2.30
N GLY A 59 2.37 1.64 -2.81
CA GLY A 59 2.20 1.89 -4.22
C GLY A 59 1.55 3.25 -4.44
N LYS A 60 1.98 3.93 -5.51
CA LYS A 60 1.47 5.25 -5.86
C LYS A 60 1.39 5.38 -7.36
N ASP A 61 0.22 5.74 -7.86
CA ASP A 61 -0.01 5.95 -9.30
C ASP A 61 -1.23 6.85 -9.54
N HIS A 62 -1.39 7.36 -10.75
CA HIS A 62 -2.61 8.07 -11.18
C HIS A 62 -3.79 7.11 -11.39
N ASN A 63 -3.51 5.83 -11.65
CA ASN A 63 -4.47 4.74 -11.78
C ASN A 63 -4.47 3.87 -10.51
N GLU A 64 -5.64 3.63 -9.94
CA GLU A 64 -5.79 2.83 -8.71
C GLU A 64 -5.21 1.41 -8.86
N ARG A 65 -5.42 0.76 -10.01
CA ARG A 65 -4.96 -0.61 -10.26
C ARG A 65 -3.44 -0.69 -10.32
N GLU A 66 -2.79 0.30 -10.92
CA GLU A 66 -1.33 0.36 -10.94
C GLU A 66 -0.76 0.66 -9.56
N ALA A 67 -1.39 1.54 -8.79
CA ALA A 67 -1.00 1.78 -7.40
C ALA A 67 -1.11 0.49 -6.55
N MET A 68 -2.19 -0.28 -6.70
CA MET A 68 -2.34 -1.59 -6.04
C MET A 68 -1.27 -2.59 -6.49
N ARG A 69 -1.01 -2.69 -7.79
CA ARG A 69 0.02 -3.59 -8.35
C ARG A 69 1.42 -3.27 -7.79
N LEU A 70 1.76 -1.98 -7.68
CA LEU A 70 3.03 -1.52 -7.10
C LEU A 70 3.12 -1.88 -5.61
N ALA A 71 2.06 -1.64 -4.83
CA ALA A 71 2.02 -1.97 -3.41
C ALA A 71 2.21 -3.47 -3.17
N LEU A 72 1.50 -4.31 -3.94
CA LEU A 72 1.62 -5.77 -3.85
C LEU A 72 3.00 -6.27 -4.29
N LYS A 73 3.58 -5.70 -5.37
CA LYS A 73 4.93 -6.04 -5.81
C LYS A 73 5.96 -5.75 -4.73
N GLU A 74 5.86 -4.61 -4.06
CA GLU A 74 6.75 -4.27 -2.95
C GLU A 74 6.53 -5.21 -1.76
N LEU A 75 5.27 -5.49 -1.40
CA LEU A 75 4.93 -6.39 -0.29
C LEU A 75 5.52 -7.79 -0.50
N TYR A 76 5.27 -8.41 -1.65
CA TYR A 76 5.79 -9.74 -1.98
C TYR A 76 7.30 -9.78 -2.08
N GLY A 77 7.91 -8.72 -2.63
CA GLY A 77 9.36 -8.58 -2.67
C GLY A 77 10.00 -8.48 -1.28
N ARG A 78 9.28 -8.09 -0.25
CA ARG A 78 9.75 -8.05 1.15
C ARG A 78 9.42 -9.34 1.90
N ALA A 79 8.21 -9.86 1.72
CA ALA A 79 7.68 -10.99 2.48
C ALA A 79 8.21 -12.36 2.00
N TYR A 80 8.41 -12.53 0.69
CA TYR A 80 8.64 -13.85 0.09
C TYR A 80 9.89 -13.95 -0.78
N LYS A 81 10.70 -12.89 -0.87
CA LYS A 81 12.02 -13.03 -1.48
C LYS A 81 12.85 -13.96 -0.59
N THR A 82 13.03 -15.20 -1.06
CA THR A 82 14.11 -16.06 -0.60
C THR A 82 15.42 -15.30 -0.79
N ARG A 83 16.18 -15.11 0.30
CA ARG A 83 17.62 -14.90 0.20
C ARG A 83 18.18 -16.16 -0.45
N GLY A 84 18.32 -16.13 -1.77
CA GLY A 84 19.22 -17.05 -2.48
C GLY A 84 20.66 -16.72 -2.12
#